data_AF-Q7MJL1-F1
#
_entry.id   AF-Q7MJL1-F1
#
_cell.length_a   1.000
_cell.length_b   1.000
_cell.length_c   1.000
_cell.angle_alpha   90.00
_cell.angle_beta   90.00
_cell.angle_gamma   90.00
#
_symmetry.space_group_name_H-M   'P 1'
#
loop_
_entity.id
_entity.type
_entity.pdbx_description
1 polymer ?
#
loop_
_entity_poly.entity_id
_entity_poly.type
_entity_poly.pdbx_seq_one_letter_code
_entity_poly.pdbx_strand_id
1 'polypeptide(L)'
;MKEISAQDVLSRLTKALGTSSDSELAQELGVAKQTISTWKKRNKVPLEQIVEISVEHNLSIDDILFGDKLSYAKRKLNDTIQDNLARIADTRLAEEVLERIDDELLLSERGLNAETIGEIFVAMGAVKRLLKGQLFDPKLHQCELEDGINYFLSLHYEIAHLARRNASRLEDSDLD
;
A
#
# COMPACT_ATOMS: atom_id res chain seq x y z
N MET A 1 32.57 -1.15 14.91
CA MET A 1 32.29 -1.29 13.46
C MET A 1 32.06 -2.76 13.20
N LYS A 2 30.92 -3.17 12.63
CA LYS A 2 30.64 -4.60 12.42
C LYS A 2 31.47 -5.06 11.22
N GLU A 3 32.33 -6.06 11.40
CA GLU A 3 33.13 -6.58 10.29
C GLU A 3 32.23 -7.32 9.30
N ILE A 4 32.34 -6.96 8.01
CA ILE A 4 31.64 -7.63 6.92
C ILE A 4 32.40 -8.92 6.63
N SER A 5 31.78 -10.07 6.95
CA SER A 5 32.36 -11.39 6.66
C SER A 5 32.22 -11.72 5.18
N ALA A 6 33.30 -12.19 4.54
CA ALA A 6 33.23 -12.69 3.17
C ALA A 6 32.29 -13.87 3.04
N GLN A 7 32.15 -14.68 4.10
CA GLN A 7 31.26 -15.83 4.08
C GLN A 7 29.79 -15.39 4.05
N ASP A 8 29.43 -14.33 4.78
CA ASP A 8 28.08 -13.76 4.76
C ASP A 8 27.77 -13.11 3.40
N VAL A 9 28.73 -12.35 2.85
CA VAL A 9 28.61 -11.71 1.53
C VAL A 9 28.42 -12.77 0.44
N LEU A 10 29.27 -13.79 0.41
CA LEU A 10 29.17 -14.86 -0.58
C LEU A 10 27.89 -15.66 -0.41
N SER A 11 27.44 -15.93 0.82
CA SER A 11 26.15 -16.60 1.06
C SER A 11 24.97 -15.80 0.52
N ARG A 12 24.99 -14.47 0.66
CA ARG A 12 23.95 -13.59 0.10
C ARG A 12 24.01 -13.51 -1.41
N LEU A 13 25.20 -13.45 -2.01
CA LEU A 13 25.39 -13.54 -3.46
C LEU A 13 24.85 -14.88 -4.00
N THR A 14 25.15 -16.00 -3.33
CA THR A 14 24.62 -17.32 -3.70
C THR A 14 23.09 -17.31 -3.74
N LYS A 15 22.44 -16.73 -2.72
CA LYS A 15 20.97 -16.60 -2.66
C LYS A 15 20.42 -15.67 -3.74
N ALA A 16 21.05 -14.52 -3.95
CA ALA A 16 20.60 -13.52 -4.90
C ALA A 16 20.69 -14.00 -6.36
N LEU A 17 21.74 -14.77 -6.68
CA LEU A 17 22.00 -15.32 -8.01
C LEU A 17 21.38 -16.71 -8.23
N GLY A 18 20.72 -17.30 -7.21
CA GLY A 18 20.10 -18.62 -7.31
C GLY A 18 21.08 -19.79 -7.49
N THR A 19 22.38 -19.58 -7.26
CA THR A 19 23.40 -20.62 -7.37
C THR A 19 23.35 -21.59 -6.19
N SER A 20 23.73 -22.85 -6.40
CA SER A 20 23.70 -23.90 -5.39
C SER A 20 25.09 -24.37 -4.96
N SER A 21 26.14 -23.97 -5.69
CA SER A 21 27.53 -24.37 -5.39
C SER A 21 28.53 -23.23 -5.57
N ASP A 22 29.66 -23.32 -4.87
CA ASP A 22 30.79 -22.39 -5.07
C ASP A 22 31.32 -22.40 -6.51
N SER A 23 31.15 -23.50 -7.24
CA SER A 23 31.55 -23.59 -8.65
C SER A 23 30.63 -22.76 -9.54
N GLU A 24 29.31 -22.87 -9.34
CA GLU A 24 28.31 -22.08 -10.07
C GLU A 24 28.44 -20.60 -9.73
N LEU A 25 28.61 -20.26 -8.44
CA LEU A 25 28.85 -18.89 -8.02
C LEU A 25 30.12 -18.31 -8.67
N ALA A 26 31.20 -19.09 -8.76
CA ALA A 26 32.42 -18.64 -9.40
C ALA A 26 32.23 -18.39 -10.91
N GLN A 27 31.46 -19.24 -11.57
CA GLN A 27 31.11 -19.09 -12.99
C GLN A 27 30.29 -17.81 -13.22
N GLU A 28 29.27 -17.57 -12.39
CA GLU A 28 28.43 -16.38 -12.48
C GLU A 28 29.22 -15.10 -12.20
N LEU A 29 30.15 -15.15 -11.23
CA LEU A 29 31.04 -14.02 -10.93
C LEU A 29 32.20 -13.87 -11.93
N GLY A 30 32.33 -14.73 -12.94
CA GLY A 30 33.43 -14.68 -13.91
C GLY A 30 34.82 -14.94 -13.32
N VAL A 31 34.91 -15.64 -12.19
CA VAL A 31 36.18 -15.92 -11.49
C VAL A 31 36.47 -17.42 -11.38
N ALA A 32 37.74 -17.78 -11.15
CA ALA A 32 38.10 -19.17 -10.87
C ALA A 32 37.56 -19.62 -9.49
N LYS A 33 37.12 -20.88 -9.37
CA LYS A 33 36.63 -21.46 -8.10
C LYS A 33 37.61 -21.30 -6.91
N GLN A 34 38.91 -21.36 -7.18
CA GLN A 34 39.96 -21.13 -6.18
C GLN A 34 39.92 -19.70 -5.60
N THR A 35 39.43 -18.74 -6.37
CA THR A 35 39.31 -17.32 -5.98
C THR A 35 38.27 -17.18 -4.87
N ILE A 36 37.10 -17.82 -5.01
CA ILE A 36 36.07 -17.88 -3.96
C ILE A 36 36.63 -18.49 -2.66
N SER A 37 37.39 -19.58 -2.78
CA SER A 37 38.04 -20.21 -1.63
C SER A 37 39.08 -19.29 -0.97
N THR A 38 39.78 -18.48 -1.77
CA THR A 38 40.75 -17.50 -1.29
C THR A 38 40.06 -16.35 -0.56
N TRP A 39 38.94 -15.84 -1.07
CA TRP A 39 38.15 -14.79 -0.44
C TRP A 39 37.57 -15.24 0.90
N LYS A 40 37.05 -16.47 0.99
CA LYS A 40 36.60 -17.07 2.26
C LYS A 40 37.74 -17.15 3.28
N LYS A 41 38.92 -17.66 2.88
CA LYS A 41 40.10 -17.77 3.77
C LYS A 41 40.61 -16.41 4.26
N ARG A 42 40.62 -15.40 3.39
CA ARG A 42 41.06 -14.03 3.72
C ARG A 42 39.97 -13.21 4.39
N ASN A 43 38.78 -13.78 4.56
CA ASN A 43 37.57 -13.11 5.03
C ASN A 43 37.29 -11.76 4.33
N LYS A 44 37.63 -11.64 3.04
CA LYS A 44 37.44 -10.41 2.26
C LYS A 44 37.07 -10.73 0.82
N VAL A 45 35.94 -10.17 0.38
CA VAL A 45 35.54 -10.11 -1.03
C VAL A 45 35.93 -8.73 -1.58
N PRO A 46 36.55 -8.62 -2.76
CA PRO A 46 36.82 -7.34 -3.41
C PRO A 46 35.53 -6.56 -3.63
N LEU A 47 35.53 -5.26 -3.31
CA LEU A 47 34.33 -4.43 -3.47
C LEU A 47 34.01 -4.25 -4.96
N GLU A 48 35.04 -4.19 -5.80
CA GLU A 48 34.93 -4.10 -7.25
C GLU A 48 34.08 -5.23 -7.81
N GLN A 49 34.30 -6.46 -7.33
CA GLN A 49 33.50 -7.62 -7.73
C GLN A 49 32.04 -7.50 -7.30
N ILE A 50 31.80 -6.99 -6.08
CA ILE A 50 30.44 -6.80 -5.56
C ILE A 50 29.71 -5.72 -6.36
N VAL A 51 30.40 -4.65 -6.76
CA VAL A 51 29.82 -3.58 -7.58
C VAL A 51 29.48 -4.10 -8.97
N GLU A 52 30.40 -4.82 -9.62
CA GLU A 52 30.20 -5.37 -10.97
C GLU A 52 28.97 -6.29 -11.03
N ILE A 53 28.89 -7.27 -10.14
CA ILE A 53 27.74 -8.19 -10.10
C ILE A 53 26.44 -7.49 -9.71
N SER A 54 26.51 -6.43 -8.88
CA SER A 54 25.34 -5.64 -8.51
C SER A 54 24.78 -4.86 -9.69
N VAL A 55 25.64 -4.32 -10.55
CA VAL A 55 25.22 -3.64 -11.77
C VAL A 55 24.65 -4.63 -12.78
N GLU A 56 25.32 -5.77 -12.98
CA GLU A 56 24.91 -6.79 -13.96
C GLU A 56 23.53 -7.40 -13.64
N HIS A 57 23.29 -7.72 -12.36
CA HIS A 57 22.04 -8.37 -11.93
C HIS A 57 21.04 -7.42 -11.27
N ASN A 58 21.30 -6.10 -11.31
CA ASN A 58 20.49 -5.07 -10.67
C ASN A 58 20.22 -5.36 -9.17
N LEU A 59 21.26 -5.78 -8.46
CA LEU A 59 21.21 -6.10 -7.03
C LEU A 59 21.60 -4.90 -6.17
N SER A 60 21.03 -4.82 -4.97
CA SER A 60 21.40 -3.81 -3.98
C SER A 60 22.71 -4.19 -3.29
N ILE A 61 23.73 -3.33 -3.43
CA ILE A 61 25.02 -3.48 -2.73
C ILE A 61 24.80 -3.53 -1.21
N ASP A 62 23.88 -2.72 -0.69
CA ASP A 62 23.57 -2.68 0.75
C ASP A 62 23.02 -4.03 1.25
N ASP A 63 22.20 -4.70 0.44
CA ASP A 63 21.64 -6.01 0.78
C ASP A 63 22.72 -7.08 0.75
N ILE A 64 23.66 -7.01 -0.20
CA ILE A 64 24.80 -7.93 -0.27
C ILE A 64 25.76 -7.72 0.92
N LEU A 65 26.10 -6.48 1.26
CA LEU A 65 27.09 -6.16 2.30
C LEU A 65 26.53 -6.26 3.73
N PHE A 66 25.33 -5.76 3.96
CA PHE A 66 24.76 -5.62 5.31
C PHE A 66 23.62 -6.60 5.59
N GLY A 67 23.04 -7.20 4.55
CA GLY A 67 21.93 -8.13 4.66
C GLY A 67 20.63 -7.47 5.09
N ASP A 68 19.66 -8.33 5.42
CA ASP A 68 18.26 -7.96 5.63
C ASP A 68 17.98 -6.92 6.71
N LYS A 69 18.93 -6.55 7.58
CA LYS A 69 18.64 -5.59 8.68
C LYS A 69 18.41 -4.16 8.17
N LEU A 70 19.19 -3.70 7.19
CA LEU A 70 18.98 -2.38 6.58
C LEU A 70 17.81 -2.41 5.60
N SER A 71 17.68 -3.50 4.83
CA SER A 71 16.53 -3.75 3.95
C SER A 71 15.21 -3.79 4.72
N TYR A 72 15.17 -4.45 5.87
CA TYR A 72 14.00 -4.55 6.74
C TYR A 72 13.63 -3.19 7.34
N ALA A 73 14.60 -2.41 7.83
CA ALA A 73 14.34 -1.06 8.34
C ALA A 73 13.77 -0.13 7.25
N LYS A 74 14.35 -0.20 6.04
CA LYS A 74 13.88 0.58 4.88
C LYS A 74 12.48 0.14 4.43
N ARG A 75 12.22 -1.17 4.40
CA ARG A 75 10.89 -1.73 4.05
C ARG A 75 9.84 -1.34 5.09
N LYS A 76 10.13 -1.51 6.38
CA LYS A 76 9.24 -1.11 7.48
C LYS A 76 8.93 0.39 7.45
N LEU A 77 9.92 1.23 7.13
CA LEU A 77 9.73 2.66 6.95
C LEU A 77 8.80 2.95 5.76
N ASN A 78 9.03 2.30 4.61
CA ASN A 78 8.16 2.45 3.44
C ASN A 78 6.72 2.00 3.74
N ASP A 79 6.52 0.89 4.43
CA ASP A 79 5.20 0.40 4.83
C ASP A 79 4.51 1.44 5.73
N THR A 80 5.24 1.99 6.72
CA THR A 80 4.72 3.04 7.61
C THR A 80 4.34 4.32 6.87
N ILE A 81 5.18 4.74 5.91
CA ILE A 81 4.90 5.92 5.08
C ILE A 81 3.66 5.68 4.23
N GLN A 82 3.54 4.50 3.61
CA GLN A 82 2.41 4.14 2.77
C GLN A 82 1.10 4.13 3.58
N ASP A 83 1.11 3.57 4.78
CA ASP A 83 -0.04 3.58 5.69
C ASP A 83 -0.45 5.01 6.09
N ASN A 84 0.53 5.87 6.37
CA ASN A 84 0.24 7.26 6.73
C ASN A 84 -0.32 8.05 5.54
N LEU A 85 0.20 7.84 4.33
CA LEU A 85 -0.33 8.45 3.12
C LEU A 85 -1.77 7.99 2.85
N ALA A 86 -2.06 6.71 3.05
CA ALA A 86 -3.42 6.18 2.91
C ALA A 86 -4.39 6.82 3.90
N ARG A 87 -3.99 6.97 5.17
CA ARG A 87 -4.80 7.67 6.18
C ARG A 87 -5.07 9.13 5.81
N ILE A 88 -4.05 9.85 5.34
CA ILE A 88 -4.19 11.25 4.92
C ILE A 88 -5.15 11.36 3.73
N ALA A 89 -5.04 10.46 2.75
CA ALA A 89 -5.94 10.42 1.60
C ALA A 89 -7.39 10.15 2.04
N ASP A 90 -7.59 9.23 2.98
CA ASP A 90 -8.91 8.92 3.55
C ASP A 90 -9.51 10.09 4.31
N THR A 91 -8.71 10.82 5.10
CA THR A 91 -9.18 12.02 5.80
C THR A 91 -9.62 13.10 4.82
N ARG A 92 -8.86 13.32 3.75
CA ARG A 92 -9.23 14.29 2.70
C ARG A 92 -10.50 13.86 1.95
N LEU A 93 -10.64 12.58 1.65
CA LEU A 93 -11.86 12.07 1.04
C LEU A 93 -13.07 12.28 1.96
N ALA A 94 -12.92 12.03 3.25
CA ALA A 94 -13.99 12.23 4.22
C ALA A 94 -14.43 13.70 4.28
N GLU A 95 -13.47 14.64 4.26
CA GLU A 95 -13.73 16.08 4.23
C GLU A 95 -14.55 16.48 2.99
N GLU A 96 -14.09 16.07 1.80
CA GLU A 96 -14.74 16.38 0.52
C GLU A 96 -16.13 15.75 0.35
N VAL A 97 -16.31 14.54 0.90
CA VAL A 97 -17.58 13.82 0.92
C VAL A 97 -18.55 14.48 1.89
N LEU A 98 -18.07 14.85 3.08
CA LEU A 98 -18.87 15.53 4.09
C LEU A 98 -19.43 16.84 3.55
N GLU A 99 -18.58 17.69 2.96
CA GLU A 99 -19.00 18.99 2.41
C GLU A 99 -20.14 18.83 1.39
N ARG A 100 -19.98 17.91 0.43
CA ARG A 100 -20.98 17.71 -0.64
C ARG A 100 -22.27 17.06 -0.18
N ILE A 101 -22.21 16.14 0.78
CA ILE A 101 -23.41 15.45 1.25
C ILE A 101 -24.14 16.30 2.27
N ASP A 102 -23.43 17.13 3.05
CA ASP A 102 -24.06 18.07 3.97
C ASP A 102 -25.02 19.01 3.23
N ASP A 103 -24.61 19.51 2.06
CA ASP A 103 -25.46 20.36 1.21
C ASP A 103 -26.80 19.71 0.83
N GLU A 104 -26.85 18.38 0.68
CA GLU A 104 -28.05 17.66 0.24
C GLU A 104 -28.83 16.96 1.35
N LEU A 105 -28.15 16.50 2.40
CA LEU A 105 -28.74 15.73 3.50
C LEU A 105 -28.83 16.52 4.82
N LEU A 106 -28.36 17.77 4.85
CA LEU A 106 -28.35 18.66 6.02
C LEU A 106 -27.79 17.96 7.27
N LEU A 107 -26.64 17.29 7.08
CA LEU A 107 -25.98 16.47 8.09
C LEU A 107 -25.60 17.29 9.33
N SER A 108 -25.20 18.54 9.14
CA SER A 108 -24.83 19.48 10.20
C SER A 108 -26.01 19.81 11.12
N GLU A 109 -27.23 19.86 10.58
CA GLU A 109 -28.46 20.03 11.37
C GLU A 109 -28.80 18.79 12.20
N ARG A 110 -28.54 17.59 11.65
CA ARG A 110 -28.74 16.30 12.32
C ARG A 110 -27.67 15.99 13.37
N GLY A 111 -26.56 16.73 13.33
CA GLY A 111 -25.40 16.58 14.19
C GLY A 111 -24.56 15.35 13.87
N LEU A 112 -23.30 15.35 14.32
CA LEU A 112 -22.37 14.25 14.06
C LEU A 112 -22.66 13.05 14.98
N ASN A 113 -23.61 12.21 14.56
CA ASN A 113 -24.02 11.00 15.27
C ASN A 113 -23.65 9.73 14.48
N ALA A 114 -23.96 8.55 15.04
CA ALA A 114 -23.59 7.27 14.42
C ALA A 114 -24.24 7.04 13.04
N GLU A 115 -25.43 7.58 12.80
CA GLU A 115 -26.14 7.50 11.53
C GLU A 115 -25.45 8.35 10.46
N THR A 116 -25.21 9.63 10.77
CA THR A 116 -24.52 10.57 9.88
C THR A 116 -23.10 10.12 9.55
N ILE A 117 -22.38 9.58 10.54
CA ILE A 117 -21.06 8.96 10.33
C ILE A 117 -21.17 7.76 9.38
N GLY A 118 -22.23 6.95 9.52
CA GLY A 118 -22.52 5.83 8.62
C GLY A 118 -22.75 6.29 7.17
N GLU A 119 -23.55 7.34 6.97
CA GLU A 119 -23.81 7.94 5.66
C GLU A 119 -22.51 8.40 4.98
N ILE A 120 -21.65 9.12 5.71
CA ILE A 120 -20.33 9.54 5.23
C ILE A 120 -19.50 8.33 4.81
N PHE A 121 -19.41 7.28 5.65
CA PHE A 121 -18.62 6.10 5.32
C PHE A 121 -19.15 5.34 4.10
N VAL A 122 -20.47 5.23 3.95
CA VAL A 122 -21.08 4.57 2.78
C VAL A 122 -20.76 5.34 1.50
N ALA A 123 -20.86 6.67 1.55
CA ALA A 123 -20.52 7.54 0.42
C ALA A 123 -19.02 7.49 0.08
N MET A 124 -18.14 7.60 1.08
CA MET A 124 -16.70 7.38 0.87
C MET A 124 -16.43 6.01 0.24
N GLY A 125 -17.16 4.97 0.67
CA GLY A 125 -17.09 3.63 0.10
C GLY A 125 -17.50 3.59 -1.38
N ALA A 126 -18.49 4.37 -1.79
CA ALA A 126 -18.87 4.51 -3.20
C ALA A 126 -17.76 5.12 -4.04
N VAL A 127 -17.16 6.22 -3.57
CA VAL A 127 -16.02 6.86 -4.25
C VAL A 127 -14.81 5.92 -4.32
N LYS A 128 -14.46 5.27 -3.20
CA LYS A 128 -13.33 4.32 -3.14
C LYS A 128 -13.45 3.15 -4.12
N ARG A 129 -14.67 2.69 -4.43
CA ARG A 129 -14.89 1.66 -5.45
C ARG A 129 -14.49 2.13 -6.86
N LEU A 130 -14.66 3.41 -7.15
CA LEU A 130 -14.31 4.01 -8.44
C LEU A 130 -12.80 4.27 -8.57
N LEU A 131 -12.12 4.56 -7.46
CA LEU A 131 -10.66 4.75 -7.41
C LEU A 131 -9.83 3.49 -7.69
N LYS A 132 -10.45 2.29 -7.68
CA LYS A 132 -9.78 1.00 -8.02
C LYS A 132 -8.46 0.75 -7.27
N GLY A 133 -8.39 1.18 -6.01
CA GLY A 133 -7.21 1.01 -5.15
C GLY A 133 -6.17 2.13 -5.22
N GLN A 134 -6.42 3.19 -6.00
CA GLN A 134 -5.61 4.40 -5.96
C GLN A 134 -5.90 5.23 -4.71
N LEU A 135 -4.89 5.98 -4.24
CA LEU A 135 -5.07 6.95 -3.16
C LEU A 135 -5.86 8.15 -3.69
N PHE A 136 -6.82 8.61 -2.90
CA PHE A 136 -7.62 9.76 -3.26
C PHE A 136 -6.76 11.04 -3.33
N ASP A 137 -6.98 11.80 -4.39
CA ASP A 137 -6.40 13.12 -4.63
C ASP A 137 -7.52 14.02 -5.17
N PRO A 138 -7.90 15.09 -4.46
CA PRO A 138 -9.01 15.96 -4.84
C PRO A 138 -8.88 16.59 -6.23
N LYS A 139 -7.66 16.79 -6.74
CA LYS A 139 -7.45 17.43 -8.04
C LYS A 139 -7.56 16.44 -9.20
N LEU A 140 -7.17 15.19 -8.97
CA LEU A 140 -7.14 14.16 -10.00
C LEU A 140 -8.46 13.38 -10.08
N HIS A 141 -9.16 13.23 -8.96
CA HIS A 141 -10.29 12.32 -8.83
C HIS A 141 -11.63 13.03 -8.61
N GLN A 142 -11.82 14.20 -9.23
CA GLN A 142 -13.09 14.94 -9.11
C GLN A 142 -14.27 14.17 -9.72
N CYS A 143 -14.07 13.53 -10.88
CA CYS A 143 -15.11 12.75 -11.53
C CYS A 143 -15.56 11.56 -10.67
N GLU A 144 -14.61 10.78 -10.14
CA GLU A 144 -14.90 9.63 -9.27
C GLU A 144 -15.59 10.05 -7.97
N LEU A 145 -15.23 11.22 -7.44
CA LEU A 145 -15.86 11.81 -6.27
C LEU A 145 -17.31 12.18 -6.54
N GLU A 146 -17.58 12.90 -7.63
CA GLU A 146 -18.93 13.30 -8.04
C GLU A 146 -19.79 12.07 -8.36
N ASP A 147 -19.31 11.15 -9.18
CA ASP A 147 -20.02 9.94 -9.56
C ASP A 147 -20.34 9.06 -8.34
N GLY A 148 -19.37 8.91 -7.42
CA GLY A 148 -19.54 8.12 -6.20
C GLY A 148 -20.58 8.73 -5.26
N ILE A 149 -20.59 10.05 -5.09
CA ILE A 149 -21.56 10.76 -4.26
C ILE A 149 -22.95 10.73 -4.90
N ASN A 150 -23.06 11.00 -6.20
CA ASN A 150 -24.33 10.95 -6.92
C ASN A 150 -24.96 9.55 -6.85
N TYR A 151 -24.14 8.51 -6.97
CA TYR A 151 -24.59 7.13 -6.79
C TYR A 151 -25.10 6.86 -5.36
N PHE A 152 -24.41 7.39 -4.35
CA PHE A 152 -24.86 7.26 -2.97
C PHE A 152 -26.19 7.99 -2.73
N LEU A 153 -26.30 9.23 -3.17
CA LEU A 153 -27.50 10.06 -2.97
C LEU A 153 -28.72 9.45 -3.67
N SER A 154 -28.57 8.96 -4.90
CA SER A 154 -29.68 8.32 -5.62
C SER A 154 -30.23 7.11 -4.85
N LEU A 155 -29.34 6.24 -4.37
CA LEU A 155 -29.73 5.09 -3.56
C LEU A 155 -30.35 5.51 -2.23
N HIS A 156 -29.80 6.54 -1.58
CA HIS A 156 -30.32 7.08 -0.33
C HIS A 156 -31.77 7.56 -0.49
N TYR A 157 -32.06 8.37 -1.50
CA TYR A 157 -33.41 8.86 -1.77
C TYR A 157 -34.38 7.75 -2.16
N GLU A 158 -33.95 6.76 -2.95
CA GLU A 158 -34.78 5.61 -3.30
C GLU A 158 -35.20 4.82 -2.05
N ILE A 159 -34.25 4.53 -1.15
CA ILE A 159 -34.53 3.81 0.09
C ILE A 159 -35.46 4.63 0.99
N ALA A 160 -35.21 5.94 1.13
CA ALA A 160 -36.07 6.83 1.90
C ALA A 160 -37.50 6.87 1.35
N HIS A 161 -37.65 6.91 0.02
CA HIS A 161 -38.95 6.87 -0.64
C HIS A 161 -39.68 5.55 -0.39
N LEU A 162 -38.99 4.41 -0.53
CA LEU A 162 -39.54 3.08 -0.26
C LEU A 162 -39.99 2.92 1.19
N ALA A 163 -39.18 3.41 2.14
CA ALA A 163 -39.50 3.37 3.57
C ALA A 163 -40.79 4.15 3.88
N ARG A 164 -40.92 5.37 3.36
CA ARG A 164 -42.13 6.20 3.53
C ARG A 164 -43.38 5.50 2.97
N ARG A 165 -43.28 4.94 1.77
CA ARG A 165 -44.40 4.22 1.14
C ARG A 165 -44.85 2.99 1.94
N ASN A 166 -43.91 2.27 2.55
CA ASN A 166 -44.24 1.10 3.36
C ASN A 166 -44.85 1.48 4.71
N ALA A 167 -44.41 2.58 5.34
CA ALA A 167 -44.98 3.09 6.58
C ALA A 167 -46.47 3.44 6.41
N SER A 168 -46.83 4.17 5.36
CA SER A 168 -48.24 4.53 5.09
C SER A 168 -49.14 3.31 4.89
N ARG A 169 -48.64 2.23 4.29
CA ARG A 169 -49.41 0.99 4.09
C ARG A 169 -49.70 0.24 5.39
N LEU A 170 -48.85 0.38 6.41
CA LEU A 170 -49.04 -0.26 7.72
C LEU A 170 -50.07 0.52 8.55
N GLU A 171 -50.01 1.85 8.50
CA GLU A 171 -50.99 2.72 9.15
C GLU A 171 -52.41 2.50 8.60
N ASP A 172 -52.55 2.29 7.29
CA ASP A 172 -53.85 1.99 6.65
C ASP A 172 -54.35 0.56 6.97
N SER A 173 -53.46 -0.38 7.31
CA SER A 173 -53.85 -1.77 7.64
C SER A 173 -54.25 -1.99 9.10
N ASP A 174 -53.88 -1.08 9.99
CA ASP A 174 -54.23 -1.12 11.42
C ASP A 174 -55.59 -0.44 11.72
N LEU A 175 -56.26 0.11 10.69
CA LEU A 175 -57.55 0.80 10.77
C LEU A 175 -58.76 -0.03 10.29
N ASP A 176 -58.54 -1.28 9.83
CA ASP A 176 -59.57 -2.27 9.45
C ASP A 176 -59.64 -3.43 10.46
#